data_AF-A0A9E4CPJ7-F1
#
_entry.id   AF-A0A9E4CPJ7-F1
#
_cell.length_a   1.000
_cell.length_b   1.000
_cell.length_c   1.000
_cell.angle_alpha   90.00
_cell.angle_beta   90.00
_cell.angle_gamma   90.00
#
_symmetry.space_group_name_H-M   'P 1'
#
loop_
_entity.id
_entity.type
_entity.pdbx_description
1 polymer ?
#
loop_
_entity_poly.entity_id
_entity_poly.type
_entity_poly.pdbx_seq_one_letter_code
_entity_poly.pdbx_strand_id
1 'polypeptide(L)'
;MAPKPAPVRGVAGVLPHVARVVPQDPATASPVVGMGEAGARFVGAVPLDLPKRPIRAYAALASAPTVEGRVELVMRELERTGAFDRRFLVIGAPTGGGHVNPVALELIERMAGGDVASVAIQFGTLPSVLSFGKVDDERGMLELLMRRIRDRIRSQHPHGGGPKVVLYGESLGGWASQGALEEAAAKAQRQSGRPVDPLRNLGVDTAVWIGIPGFSRFQRDQLGNGGMQVLHGIDALTKLDPAQRSTARAWELSHYDDPVHRADLATIWRRPDWLPADGNNPHGVDPSQRWKPLLTFFDTMKMVFTTANKERAGVFTDHGHDYRKELPQLLRTALGFDGTVSDAQLARITEQVRQSEVWIMQQKWQ
;
A
#
# COMPACT_ATOMS: atom_id res chain seq x y z
N MET A 1 -11.64 10.09 32.68
CA MET A 1 -11.35 11.11 31.65
C MET A 1 -9.85 11.30 31.62
N ALA A 2 -9.17 10.82 30.57
CA ALA A 2 -7.75 11.13 30.38
C ALA A 2 -7.61 12.58 29.90
N PRO A 3 -6.59 13.35 30.33
CA PRO A 3 -6.41 14.72 29.89
C PRO A 3 -6.11 14.75 28.39
N LYS A 4 -6.83 15.63 27.67
CA LYS A 4 -6.57 15.95 26.26
C LYS A 4 -5.13 16.48 26.15
N PRO A 5 -4.25 15.92 25.30
CA PRO A 5 -2.92 16.47 25.14
C PRO A 5 -3.01 17.90 24.60
N ALA A 6 -2.27 18.82 25.22
CA ALA A 6 -2.21 20.20 24.78
C ALA A 6 -1.47 20.28 23.43
N PRO A 7 -1.99 21.01 22.44
CA PRO A 7 -1.29 21.22 21.19
C PRO A 7 0.04 21.93 21.46
N VAL A 8 1.14 21.41 20.92
CA VAL A 8 2.43 22.09 20.93
C VAL A 8 2.33 23.29 19.99
N ARG A 9 2.09 24.48 20.56
CA ARG A 9 2.16 25.75 19.82
C ARG A 9 3.60 26.00 19.39
N GLY A 10 3.82 26.10 18.08
CA GLY A 10 5.01 26.77 17.57
C GLY A 10 5.60 26.23 16.25
N VAL A 11 4.81 26.08 15.18
CA VAL A 11 5.28 26.25 13.79
C VAL A 11 4.06 26.69 12.95
N ALA A 12 4.24 27.61 12.01
CA ALA A 12 3.15 28.11 11.16
C ALA A 12 2.42 26.96 10.42
N GLY A 13 1.07 27.01 10.43
CA GLY A 13 0.20 26.08 9.69
C GLY A 13 -0.25 24.86 10.49
N VAL A 14 -1.10 25.04 11.50
CA VAL A 14 -1.77 23.95 12.22
C VAL A 14 -3.09 23.64 11.51
N LEU A 15 -3.19 22.48 10.86
CA LEU A 15 -4.50 21.90 10.53
C LEU A 15 -5.11 21.34 11.83
N PRO A 16 -6.41 21.52 12.10
CA PRO A 16 -7.03 21.09 13.35
C PRO A 16 -7.11 19.56 13.54
N HIS A 17 -6.79 18.78 12.51
CA HIS A 17 -7.01 17.33 12.45
C HIS A 17 -5.74 16.47 12.30
N VAL A 18 -4.60 17.04 11.88
CA VAL A 18 -3.32 16.32 11.77
C VAL A 18 -2.25 17.12 12.51
N ALA A 19 -1.49 16.45 13.38
CA ALA A 19 -0.37 17.06 14.07
C ALA A 19 0.83 16.12 14.09
N ARG A 20 2.03 16.72 14.15
CA ARG A 20 3.27 15.98 14.37
C ARG A 20 3.21 15.27 15.72
N VAL A 21 3.36 13.95 15.70
CA VAL A 21 3.48 13.16 16.93
C VAL A 21 4.95 13.04 17.32
N VAL A 22 5.26 13.23 18.61
CA VAL A 22 6.62 13.07 19.15
C VAL A 22 7.00 11.58 19.17
N PRO A 23 8.26 11.18 18.92
CA PRO A 23 8.71 9.78 18.84
C PRO A 23 8.38 8.84 20.03
N GLN A 24 7.85 9.37 21.13
CA GLN A 24 7.52 8.62 22.36
C GLN A 24 6.03 8.66 22.70
N ASP A 25 5.18 8.90 21.71
CA ASP A 25 3.75 8.89 21.96
C ASP A 25 3.21 7.47 22.22
N PRO A 26 2.39 7.27 23.26
CA PRO A 26 1.87 5.96 23.61
C PRO A 26 1.08 5.25 22.50
N ALA A 27 0.50 5.98 21.54
CA ALA A 27 -0.24 5.40 20.41
C ALA A 27 0.52 5.48 19.07
N THR A 28 1.65 6.15 19.02
CA THR A 28 2.45 6.30 17.79
C THR A 28 3.92 6.35 18.17
N ALA A 29 4.58 5.20 18.15
CA ALA A 29 6.01 5.14 18.42
C ALA A 29 6.70 4.29 17.37
N SER A 30 7.79 4.83 16.85
CA SER A 30 8.79 4.03 16.17
C SER A 30 9.78 3.58 17.23
N PRO A 31 10.04 2.27 17.36
CA PRO A 31 11.12 1.81 18.19
C PRO A 31 12.42 2.25 17.50
N VAL A 32 13.11 3.24 18.08
CA VAL A 32 14.52 3.65 17.83
C VAL A 32 14.75 4.91 16.95
N VAL A 33 15.83 5.62 17.33
CA VAL A 33 16.49 6.80 16.75
C VAL A 33 16.85 6.61 15.26
N GLY A 34 16.67 7.65 14.44
CA GLY A 34 17.13 7.67 13.04
C GLY A 34 16.09 7.18 12.02
N MET A 35 14.84 7.68 12.12
CA MET A 35 13.71 7.24 11.28
C MET A 35 13.90 7.55 9.78
N GLY A 36 14.76 8.52 9.46
CA GLY A 36 14.82 9.11 8.12
C GLY A 36 13.50 9.77 7.73
N GLU A 37 13.48 10.41 6.56
CA GLU A 37 12.30 11.13 6.09
C GLU A 37 11.07 10.22 5.91
N ALA A 38 11.25 9.01 5.38
CA ALA A 38 10.15 8.07 5.15
C ALA A 38 9.49 7.60 6.45
N GLY A 39 10.29 7.19 7.45
CA GLY A 39 9.77 6.78 8.75
C GLY A 39 9.12 7.93 9.49
N ALA A 40 9.75 9.12 9.47
CA ALA A 40 9.21 10.30 10.13
C ALA A 40 7.87 10.74 9.52
N ARG A 41 7.71 10.69 8.18
CA ARG A 41 6.43 10.90 7.50
C ARG A 41 5.40 9.85 7.92
N PHE A 42 5.79 8.57 7.95
CA PHE A 42 4.89 7.47 8.30
C PHE A 42 4.32 7.62 9.70
N VAL A 43 5.16 7.83 10.73
CA VAL A 43 4.68 7.93 12.12
C VAL A 43 4.22 9.34 12.52
N GLY A 44 4.68 10.39 11.84
CA GLY A 44 4.43 11.76 12.24
C GLY A 44 3.16 12.38 11.67
N ALA A 45 2.52 11.73 10.69
CA ALA A 45 1.35 12.26 9.99
C ALA A 45 0.07 11.45 10.30
N VAL A 46 -0.38 11.49 11.55
CA VAL A 46 -1.54 10.72 12.02
C VAL A 46 -2.73 11.64 12.28
N PRO A 47 -3.96 11.28 11.86
CA PRO A 47 -5.17 12.02 12.20
C PRO A 47 -5.49 11.87 13.70
N LEU A 48 -5.61 12.99 14.41
CA LEU A 48 -5.85 13.04 15.86
C LEU A 48 -7.30 13.39 16.21
N ASP A 49 -8.13 13.68 15.20
CA ASP A 49 -9.55 14.02 15.30
C ASP A 49 -10.48 12.79 15.32
N LEU A 50 -9.93 11.58 15.32
CA LEU A 50 -10.69 10.33 15.19
C LEU A 50 -11.15 9.75 16.55
N PRO A 51 -12.26 8.99 16.58
CA PRO A 51 -12.79 8.37 17.80
C PRO A 51 -11.79 7.47 18.53
N LYS A 52 -11.02 6.68 17.76
CA LYS A 52 -9.83 5.98 18.25
C LYS A 52 -8.61 6.60 17.62
N ARG A 53 -7.50 6.59 18.36
CA ARG A 53 -6.22 7.00 17.82
C ARG A 53 -5.61 5.87 16.99
N PRO A 54 -5.25 6.09 15.70
CA PRO A 54 -4.54 5.09 14.91
C PRO A 54 -3.18 4.76 15.50
N ILE A 55 -2.76 3.50 15.33
CA ILE A 55 -1.41 3.05 15.68
C ILE A 55 -0.57 3.01 14.40
N ARG A 56 0.66 3.52 14.45
CA ARG A 56 1.63 3.35 13.37
C ARG A 56 2.98 2.91 13.93
N ALA A 57 3.47 1.77 13.47
CA ALA A 57 4.77 1.21 13.82
C ALA A 57 5.67 1.18 12.58
N TYR A 58 6.91 1.66 12.71
CA TYR A 58 7.85 1.71 11.60
C TYR A 58 9.27 1.37 12.08
N ALA A 59 9.96 0.51 11.34
CA ALA A 59 11.39 0.30 11.50
C ALA A 59 12.15 0.82 10.28
N ALA A 60 13.05 1.76 10.51
CA ALA A 60 13.98 2.25 9.51
C ALA A 60 15.13 1.23 9.31
N LEU A 61 15.91 1.42 8.25
CA LEU A 61 17.13 0.62 8.02
C LEU A 61 18.09 0.67 9.21
N ALA A 62 18.21 1.85 9.84
CA ALA A 62 19.09 2.06 10.99
C ALA A 62 18.56 1.47 12.30
N SER A 63 17.30 1.03 12.36
CA SER A 63 16.68 0.53 13.59
C SER A 63 17.31 -0.79 14.09
N ALA A 64 17.79 -1.65 13.18
CA ALA A 64 18.56 -2.84 13.50
C ALA A 64 19.35 -3.34 12.27
N PRO A 65 20.49 -4.02 12.47
CA PRO A 65 21.38 -4.43 11.36
C PRO A 65 20.80 -5.55 10.49
N THR A 66 19.86 -6.35 11.01
CA THR A 66 19.27 -7.49 10.30
C THR A 66 17.78 -7.27 10.01
N VAL A 67 17.26 -8.01 9.03
CA VAL A 67 15.82 -8.02 8.72
C VAL A 67 15.02 -8.56 9.91
N GLU A 68 15.50 -9.64 10.53
CA GLU A 68 14.90 -10.26 11.72
C GLU A 68 14.85 -9.28 12.89
N GLY A 69 15.95 -8.55 13.15
CA GLY A 69 15.99 -7.56 14.22
C GLY A 69 14.97 -6.43 14.02
N ARG A 70 14.79 -5.98 12.78
CA ARG A 70 13.77 -4.96 12.43
C ARG A 70 12.35 -5.50 12.56
N VAL A 71 12.10 -6.75 12.14
CA VAL A 71 10.80 -7.40 12.33
C VAL A 71 10.48 -7.56 13.82
N GLU A 72 11.41 -8.05 14.62
CA GLU A 72 11.20 -8.20 16.07
C GLU A 72 10.97 -6.85 16.77
N LEU A 73 11.59 -5.77 16.29
CA LEU A 73 11.33 -4.42 16.80
C LEU A 73 9.89 -3.97 16.53
N VAL A 74 9.40 -4.08 15.29
CA VAL A 74 8.01 -3.69 14.99
C VAL A 74 7.00 -4.62 15.64
N MET A 75 7.28 -5.93 15.73
CA MET A 75 6.39 -6.89 16.39
C MET A 75 6.21 -6.55 17.88
N ARG A 76 7.30 -6.26 18.59
CA ARG A 76 7.22 -5.78 19.98
C ARG A 76 6.40 -4.50 20.11
N GLU A 77 6.52 -3.59 19.15
CA GLU A 77 5.79 -2.33 19.18
C GLU A 77 4.29 -2.52 18.90
N LEU A 78 3.93 -3.40 17.97
CA LEU A 78 2.56 -3.80 17.72
C LEU A 78 1.92 -4.43 18.98
N GLU A 79 2.66 -5.27 19.71
CA GLU A 79 2.17 -5.85 20.96
C GLU A 79 2.00 -4.80 22.06
N ARG A 80 3.01 -3.96 22.27
CA ARG A 80 3.02 -2.91 23.29
C ARG A 80 1.85 -1.94 23.14
N THR A 81 1.46 -1.65 21.90
CA THR A 81 0.41 -0.68 21.56
C THR A 81 -1.00 -1.28 21.47
N GLY A 82 -1.15 -2.61 21.61
CA GLY A 82 -2.43 -3.28 21.42
C GLY A 82 -2.90 -3.26 19.97
N ALA A 83 -1.97 -3.30 19.01
CA ALA A 83 -2.29 -3.29 17.58
C ALA A 83 -3.14 -4.50 17.15
N PHE A 84 -2.97 -5.64 17.82
CA PHE A 84 -3.71 -6.86 17.55
C PHE A 84 -5.17 -6.82 18.04
N ASP A 85 -5.55 -5.84 18.87
CA ASP A 85 -6.94 -5.65 19.30
C ASP A 85 -7.72 -4.66 18.39
N ARG A 86 -7.08 -4.16 17.33
CA ARG A 86 -7.71 -3.24 16.38
C ARG A 86 -8.63 -3.97 15.41
N ARG A 87 -9.55 -3.24 14.78
CA ARG A 87 -10.40 -3.79 13.71
C ARG A 87 -9.58 -4.17 12.47
N PHE A 88 -8.58 -3.34 12.13
CA PHE A 88 -7.69 -3.57 10.99
C PHE A 88 -6.21 -3.49 11.38
N LEU A 89 -5.40 -4.36 10.78
CA LEU A 89 -3.95 -4.27 10.80
C LEU A 89 -3.44 -4.14 9.35
N VAL A 90 -2.94 -2.96 9.00
CA VAL A 90 -2.43 -2.65 7.66
C VAL A 90 -0.93 -2.89 7.59
N ILE A 91 -0.49 -3.77 6.71
CA ILE A 91 0.91 -3.96 6.34
C ILE A 91 1.15 -3.12 5.09
N GLY A 92 1.90 -2.03 5.24
CA GLY A 92 2.35 -1.20 4.12
C GLY A 92 3.64 -1.74 3.54
N ALA A 93 3.58 -2.26 2.30
CA ALA A 93 4.75 -2.63 1.53
C ALA A 93 5.39 -1.37 0.93
N PRO A 94 6.57 -0.95 1.42
CA PRO A 94 7.11 0.36 1.10
C PRO A 94 7.80 0.40 -0.26
N THR A 95 7.80 1.56 -0.90
CA THR A 95 8.56 1.78 -2.13
C THR A 95 9.97 2.27 -1.82
N GLY A 96 10.96 1.68 -2.51
CA GLY A 96 12.37 2.10 -2.53
C GLY A 96 12.95 2.49 -1.16
N GLY A 97 12.98 3.79 -0.87
CA GLY A 97 13.53 4.40 0.34
C GLY A 97 12.71 4.16 1.62
N GLY A 98 11.67 3.33 1.60
CA GLY A 98 10.79 3.08 2.75
C GLY A 98 9.46 3.83 2.71
N HIS A 99 9.12 4.46 1.58
CA HIS A 99 7.92 5.27 1.49
C HIS A 99 6.65 4.40 1.46
N VAL A 100 5.64 4.76 2.26
CA VAL A 100 4.29 4.23 2.13
C VAL A 100 3.36 5.41 1.90
N ASN A 101 2.43 5.25 0.96
CA ASN A 101 1.52 6.30 0.55
C ASN A 101 0.67 6.81 1.75
N PRO A 102 0.88 8.07 2.20
CA PRO A 102 0.17 8.60 3.36
C PRO A 102 -1.32 8.81 3.10
N VAL A 103 -1.71 9.06 1.83
CA VAL A 103 -3.12 9.20 1.43
C VAL A 103 -3.87 7.89 1.66
N ALA A 104 -3.30 6.76 1.23
CA ALA A 104 -3.91 5.45 1.45
C ALA A 104 -4.09 5.13 2.94
N LEU A 105 -3.06 5.38 3.77
CA LEU A 105 -3.13 5.12 5.21
C LEU A 105 -4.20 5.98 5.88
N GLU A 106 -4.22 7.29 5.63
CA GLU A 106 -5.18 8.19 6.27
C GLU A 106 -6.62 7.92 5.80
N LEU A 107 -6.82 7.54 4.53
CA LEU A 107 -8.15 7.11 4.04
C LEU A 107 -8.67 5.92 4.85
N ILE A 108 -7.86 4.89 5.06
CA ILE A 108 -8.25 3.69 5.82
C ILE A 108 -8.53 4.08 7.28
N GLU A 109 -7.66 4.87 7.89
CA GLU A 109 -7.81 5.34 9.28
C GLU A 109 -9.10 6.13 9.46
N ARG A 110 -9.42 7.07 8.56
CA ARG A 110 -10.65 7.88 8.62
C ARG A 110 -11.90 7.02 8.41
N MET A 111 -11.90 6.12 7.42
CA MET A 111 -13.05 5.22 7.18
C MET A 111 -13.29 4.24 8.33
N ALA A 112 -12.22 3.80 9.00
CA ALA A 112 -12.29 2.93 10.17
C ALA A 112 -12.51 3.66 11.50
N GLY A 113 -12.62 5.00 11.51
CA GLY A 113 -12.73 5.78 12.75
C GLY A 113 -11.50 5.67 13.66
N GLY A 114 -10.33 5.39 13.06
CA GLY A 114 -9.05 5.20 13.73
C GLY A 114 -8.87 3.86 14.42
N ASP A 115 -9.78 2.90 14.20
CA ASP A 115 -9.66 1.52 14.68
C ASP A 115 -8.71 0.68 13.82
N VAL A 116 -7.47 1.18 13.67
CA VAL A 116 -6.46 0.66 12.74
C VAL A 116 -5.10 0.69 13.41
N ALA A 117 -4.30 -0.34 13.15
CA ALA A 117 -2.86 -0.30 13.32
C ALA A 117 -2.17 -0.48 11.96
N SER A 118 -1.15 0.32 11.68
CA SER A 118 -0.38 0.25 10.42
C SER A 118 1.08 -0.05 10.72
N VAL A 119 1.71 -0.90 9.92
CA VAL A 119 3.12 -1.28 10.07
C VAL A 119 3.85 -1.27 8.74
N ALA A 120 5.09 -0.78 8.74
CA ALA A 120 6.01 -0.90 7.60
C ALA A 120 7.47 -1.01 8.08
N ILE A 121 8.33 -1.59 7.24
CA ILE A 121 9.76 -1.71 7.49
C ILE A 121 10.53 -1.25 6.26
N GLN A 122 11.45 -0.32 6.43
CA GLN A 122 12.33 0.12 5.35
C GLN A 122 13.29 -0.99 4.93
N PHE A 123 13.36 -1.28 3.62
CA PHE A 123 14.32 -2.24 3.06
C PHE A 123 15.48 -1.56 2.30
N GLY A 124 15.28 -0.35 1.78
CA GLY A 124 16.24 0.33 0.91
C GLY A 124 16.39 1.83 1.19
N THR A 125 17.41 2.43 0.58
CA THR A 125 17.69 3.88 0.61
C THR A 125 17.47 4.54 -0.75
N LEU A 126 17.36 3.76 -1.82
CA LEU A 126 17.25 4.27 -3.18
C LEU A 126 15.78 4.53 -3.55
N PRO A 127 15.49 5.51 -4.43
CA PRO A 127 14.17 5.66 -5.04
C PRO A 127 13.65 4.34 -5.66
N SER A 128 12.33 4.19 -5.75
CA SER A 128 11.62 2.96 -6.16
C SER A 128 12.20 2.33 -7.43
N VAL A 129 12.28 3.10 -8.54
CA VAL A 129 12.76 2.59 -9.83
C VAL A 129 14.22 2.11 -9.78
N LEU A 130 15.06 2.71 -8.94
CA LEU A 130 16.46 2.31 -8.76
C LEU A 130 16.62 1.11 -7.81
N SER A 131 15.56 0.74 -7.10
CA SER A 131 15.54 -0.38 -6.16
C SER A 131 15.03 -1.69 -6.76
N PHE A 132 14.71 -1.74 -8.06
CA PHE A 132 14.20 -2.97 -8.71
C PHE A 132 15.12 -4.18 -8.54
N GLY A 133 16.44 -3.98 -8.50
CA GLY A 133 17.42 -5.05 -8.24
C GLY A 133 17.50 -5.53 -6.80
N LYS A 134 16.77 -4.91 -5.86
CA LYS A 134 16.68 -5.29 -4.44
C LYS A 134 15.31 -5.82 -4.04
N VAL A 135 14.45 -6.11 -5.01
CA VAL A 135 13.09 -6.59 -4.75
C VAL A 135 13.08 -7.88 -3.93
N ASP A 136 14.08 -8.74 -4.07
CA ASP A 136 14.16 -10.01 -3.33
C ASP A 136 14.46 -9.79 -1.83
N ASP A 137 15.25 -8.77 -1.48
CA ASP A 137 15.46 -8.37 -0.07
C ASP A 137 14.15 -7.93 0.58
N GLU A 138 13.35 -7.14 -0.17
CA GLU A 138 12.04 -6.68 0.28
C GLU A 138 11.05 -7.84 0.41
N ARG A 139 11.04 -8.79 -0.55
CA ARG A 139 10.21 -10.00 -0.50
C ARG A 139 10.47 -10.81 0.76
N GLY A 140 11.73 -11.11 1.07
CA GLY A 140 12.09 -11.88 2.26
C GLY A 140 11.67 -11.18 3.56
N MET A 141 11.84 -9.86 3.62
CA MET A 141 11.38 -9.05 4.75
C MET A 141 9.86 -9.07 4.92
N LEU A 142 9.10 -8.86 3.83
CA LEU A 142 7.63 -8.88 3.84
C LEU A 142 7.08 -10.27 4.19
N GLU A 143 7.68 -11.33 3.64
CA GLU A 143 7.33 -12.73 3.97
C GLU A 143 7.51 -13.02 5.46
N LEU A 144 8.66 -12.63 6.03
CA LEU A 144 8.92 -12.76 7.46
C LEU A 144 7.92 -11.94 8.29
N LEU A 145 7.70 -10.66 7.97
CA LEU A 145 6.79 -9.79 8.71
C LEU A 145 5.36 -10.35 8.72
N MET A 146 4.81 -10.68 7.54
CA MET A 146 3.45 -11.23 7.44
C MET A 146 3.33 -12.55 8.21
N ARG A 147 4.33 -13.44 8.10
CA ARG A 147 4.37 -14.70 8.84
C ARG A 147 4.32 -14.47 10.36
N ARG A 148 5.11 -13.54 10.89
CA ARG A 148 5.16 -13.22 12.33
C ARG A 148 3.84 -12.61 12.81
N ILE A 149 3.23 -11.71 12.03
CA ILE A 149 1.90 -11.13 12.32
C ILE A 149 0.83 -12.23 12.36
N ARG A 150 0.78 -13.09 11.34
CA ARG A 150 -0.16 -14.23 11.26
C ARG A 150 -0.03 -15.13 12.48
N ASP A 151 1.20 -15.53 12.82
CA ASP A 151 1.45 -16.43 13.95
C ASP A 151 1.05 -15.77 15.26
N ARG A 152 1.30 -14.47 15.41
CA ARG A 152 0.89 -13.71 16.60
C ARG A 152 -0.63 -13.62 16.72
N ILE A 153 -1.34 -13.27 15.65
CA ILE A 153 -2.81 -13.22 15.64
C ILE A 153 -3.40 -14.58 16.01
N ARG A 154 -2.90 -15.67 15.42
CA ARG A 154 -3.35 -17.04 15.75
C ARG A 154 -3.12 -17.40 17.21
N SER A 155 -2.02 -16.93 17.80
CA SER A 155 -1.71 -17.18 19.22
C SER A 155 -2.61 -16.39 20.18
N GLN A 156 -2.93 -15.12 19.87
CA GLN A 156 -3.72 -14.24 20.73
C GLN A 156 -5.22 -14.45 20.57
N HIS A 157 -5.66 -14.80 19.37
CA HIS A 157 -7.06 -14.96 19.00
C HIS A 157 -7.33 -16.36 18.42
N PRO A 158 -7.09 -17.45 19.18
CA PRO A 158 -7.19 -18.82 18.67
C PRO A 158 -8.61 -19.21 18.23
N HIS A 159 -9.63 -18.52 18.74
CA HIS A 159 -11.03 -18.73 18.40
C HIS A 159 -11.59 -17.67 17.42
N GLY A 160 -10.70 -16.90 16.77
CA GLY A 160 -11.06 -15.76 15.94
C GLY A 160 -11.24 -14.46 16.73
N GLY A 161 -11.57 -13.38 16.02
CA GLY A 161 -11.76 -12.04 16.61
C GLY A 161 -10.53 -11.13 16.60
N GLY A 162 -9.42 -11.57 16.00
CA GLY A 162 -8.27 -10.69 15.71
C GLY A 162 -8.55 -9.68 14.60
N PRO A 163 -7.56 -8.81 14.28
CA PRO A 163 -7.72 -7.76 13.29
C PRO A 163 -7.83 -8.36 11.89
N LYS A 164 -8.59 -7.71 11.01
CA LYS A 164 -8.50 -8.01 9.57
C LYS A 164 -7.16 -7.48 9.05
N VAL A 165 -6.35 -8.36 8.47
CA VAL A 165 -5.03 -8.01 7.93
C VAL A 165 -5.17 -7.52 6.50
N VAL A 166 -4.75 -6.27 6.28
CA VAL A 166 -4.75 -5.61 4.97
C VAL A 166 -3.32 -5.47 4.50
N LEU A 167 -3.01 -5.96 3.31
CA LEU A 167 -1.74 -5.71 2.64
C LEU A 167 -1.93 -4.60 1.62
N TYR A 168 -1.22 -3.48 1.79
CA TYR A 168 -1.22 -2.38 0.83
C TYR A 168 0.15 -2.25 0.19
N GLY A 169 0.21 -2.18 -1.14
CA GLY A 169 1.47 -1.98 -1.85
C GLY A 169 1.30 -1.14 -3.11
N GLU A 170 2.25 -0.25 -3.34
CA GLU A 170 2.29 0.62 -4.51
C GLU A 170 3.57 0.34 -5.28
N SER A 171 3.54 0.38 -6.61
CA SER A 171 4.74 0.32 -7.44
C SER A 171 5.63 -0.89 -7.09
N LEU A 172 6.90 -0.66 -6.74
CA LEU A 172 7.84 -1.68 -6.27
C LEU A 172 7.35 -2.46 -5.04
N GLY A 173 6.77 -1.78 -4.05
CA GLY A 173 6.32 -2.45 -2.82
C GLY A 173 5.17 -3.41 -3.08
N GLY A 174 4.27 -3.03 -3.99
CA GLY A 174 3.24 -3.96 -4.46
C GLY A 174 3.81 -5.17 -5.21
N TRP A 175 4.79 -4.97 -6.11
CA TRP A 175 5.48 -6.08 -6.80
C TRP A 175 6.22 -7.00 -5.82
N ALA A 176 6.96 -6.45 -4.86
CA ALA A 176 7.63 -7.21 -3.81
C ALA A 176 6.63 -8.00 -2.97
N SER A 177 5.53 -7.38 -2.56
CA SER A 177 4.52 -8.04 -1.74
C SER A 177 3.78 -9.16 -2.47
N GLN A 178 3.52 -9.02 -3.78
CA GLN A 178 3.01 -10.08 -4.64
C GLN A 178 3.98 -11.27 -4.67
N GLY A 179 5.28 -11.02 -4.91
CA GLY A 179 6.30 -12.07 -4.92
C GLY A 179 6.44 -12.79 -3.57
N ALA A 180 6.39 -12.06 -2.45
CA ALA A 180 6.47 -12.64 -1.11
C ALA A 180 5.34 -13.64 -0.84
N LEU A 181 4.12 -13.31 -1.27
CA LEU A 181 2.95 -14.19 -1.16
C LEU A 181 3.10 -15.46 -2.00
N GLU A 182 3.52 -15.32 -3.25
CA GLU A 182 3.69 -16.45 -4.18
C GLU A 182 4.81 -17.40 -3.74
N GLU A 183 5.97 -16.87 -3.34
CA GLU A 183 7.10 -17.67 -2.91
C GLU A 183 6.76 -18.47 -1.64
N ALA A 184 6.08 -17.84 -0.68
CA ALA A 184 5.61 -18.50 0.53
C ALA A 184 4.58 -19.60 0.22
N ALA A 185 3.65 -19.35 -0.72
CA ALA A 185 2.64 -20.32 -1.14
C ALA A 185 3.27 -21.51 -1.87
N ALA A 186 4.18 -21.24 -2.82
CA ALA A 186 4.91 -22.28 -3.54
C ALA A 186 5.74 -23.16 -2.60
N LYS A 187 6.38 -22.57 -1.60
CA LYS A 187 7.09 -23.32 -0.54
C LYS A 187 6.15 -24.22 0.25
N ALA A 188 5.00 -23.70 0.69
CA ALA A 188 3.99 -24.48 1.41
C ALA A 188 3.36 -25.58 0.55
N GLN A 189 3.14 -25.32 -0.74
CA GLN A 189 2.64 -26.32 -1.70
C GLN A 189 3.64 -27.44 -1.92
N ARG A 190 4.94 -27.16 -2.07
CA ARG A 190 5.98 -28.20 -2.18
C ARG A 190 6.04 -29.10 -0.95
N GLN A 191 5.78 -28.54 0.23
CA GLN A 191 5.80 -29.29 1.50
C GLN A 191 4.54 -30.15 1.70
N SER A 192 3.37 -29.63 1.30
CA SER A 192 2.08 -30.29 1.52
C SER A 192 1.59 -31.15 0.36
N GLY A 193 2.12 -30.94 -0.85
CA GLY A 193 1.64 -31.56 -2.09
C GLY A 193 0.29 -31.04 -2.58
N ARG A 194 -0.26 -29.97 -1.97
CA ARG A 194 -1.62 -29.45 -2.26
C ARG A 194 -1.57 -27.98 -2.68
N PRO A 195 -2.49 -27.51 -3.53
CA PRO A 195 -2.62 -26.08 -3.83
C PRO A 195 -2.79 -25.25 -2.55
N VAL A 196 -2.11 -24.11 -2.49
CA VAL A 196 -2.11 -23.20 -1.34
C VAL A 196 -2.58 -21.82 -1.79
N ASP A 197 -3.57 -21.28 -1.08
CA ASP A 197 -4.00 -19.89 -1.24
C ASP A 197 -2.92 -18.94 -0.70
N PRO A 198 -2.29 -18.10 -1.54
CA PRO A 198 -1.13 -17.31 -1.15
C PRO A 198 -1.43 -16.29 -0.04
N LEU A 199 -2.59 -15.66 -0.09
CA LEU A 199 -3.03 -14.69 0.92
C LEU A 199 -3.33 -15.39 2.26
N ARG A 200 -4.08 -16.50 2.26
CA ARG A 200 -4.39 -17.24 3.51
C ARG A 200 -3.14 -17.86 4.13
N ASN A 201 -2.19 -18.28 3.30
CA ASN A 201 -0.92 -18.82 3.76
C ASN A 201 -0.21 -17.82 4.68
N LEU A 202 -0.14 -16.54 4.30
CA LEU A 202 0.48 -15.49 5.12
C LEU A 202 -0.51 -14.72 6.01
N GLY A 203 -1.76 -15.16 6.11
CA GLY A 203 -2.76 -14.55 6.99
C GLY A 203 -3.24 -13.17 6.55
N VAL A 204 -3.22 -12.90 5.24
CA VAL A 204 -3.74 -11.65 4.65
C VAL A 204 -5.21 -11.85 4.26
N ASP A 205 -6.10 -11.00 4.80
CA ASP A 205 -7.53 -11.02 4.48
C ASP A 205 -7.82 -10.28 3.18
N THR A 206 -7.20 -9.12 3.00
CA THR A 206 -7.36 -8.27 1.80
C THR A 206 -6.03 -7.70 1.34
N ALA A 207 -5.75 -7.78 0.03
CA ALA A 207 -4.62 -7.10 -0.60
C ALA A 207 -5.10 -6.01 -1.55
N VAL A 208 -4.44 -4.86 -1.51
CA VAL A 208 -4.69 -3.72 -2.40
C VAL A 208 -3.36 -3.28 -3.00
N TRP A 209 -3.31 -3.30 -4.32
CA TRP A 209 -2.13 -3.00 -5.11
C TRP A 209 -2.44 -1.91 -6.12
N ILE A 210 -1.55 -0.93 -6.23
CA ILE A 210 -1.70 0.15 -7.22
C ILE A 210 -0.41 0.36 -8.01
N GLY A 211 -0.54 0.66 -9.30
CA GLY A 211 0.59 1.03 -10.16
C GLY A 211 1.69 -0.03 -10.25
N ILE A 212 1.33 -1.31 -10.20
CA ILE A 212 2.31 -2.39 -10.19
C ILE A 212 3.02 -2.47 -11.55
N PRO A 213 4.36 -2.62 -11.57
CA PRO A 213 5.08 -2.79 -12.81
C PRO A 213 4.56 -3.94 -13.66
N GLY A 214 4.48 -3.74 -14.98
CA GLY A 214 3.93 -4.71 -15.93
C GLY A 214 4.69 -6.03 -16.03
N PHE A 215 5.92 -6.10 -15.53
CA PHE A 215 6.68 -7.34 -15.39
C PHE A 215 6.36 -8.13 -14.12
N SER A 216 5.50 -7.61 -13.23
CA SER A 216 4.96 -8.41 -12.13
C SER A 216 4.10 -9.56 -12.68
N ARG A 217 4.12 -10.71 -12.00
CA ARG A 217 3.54 -11.96 -12.48
C ARG A 217 2.77 -12.68 -11.36
N PHE A 218 1.88 -11.98 -10.69
CA PHE A 218 1.04 -12.60 -9.66
C PHE A 218 0.04 -13.59 -10.28
N GLN A 219 0.10 -14.85 -9.85
CA GLN A 219 -0.74 -15.97 -10.29
C GLN A 219 -2.15 -15.87 -9.71
N ARG A 220 -3.01 -15.15 -10.43
CA ARG A 220 -4.40 -14.83 -10.03
C ARG A 220 -5.27 -16.06 -9.82
N ASP A 221 -5.01 -17.13 -10.58
CA ASP A 221 -5.72 -18.40 -10.53
C ASP A 221 -5.58 -19.12 -9.17
N GLN A 222 -4.49 -18.85 -8.43
CA GLN A 222 -4.27 -19.43 -7.10
C GLN A 222 -5.27 -18.91 -6.04
N LEU A 223 -5.93 -17.77 -6.28
CA LEU A 223 -6.97 -17.23 -5.39
C LEU A 223 -8.38 -17.74 -5.74
N GLY A 224 -8.51 -18.62 -6.73
CA GLY A 224 -9.79 -19.08 -7.26
C GLY A 224 -10.52 -18.03 -8.10
N ASN A 225 -11.61 -18.43 -8.75
CA ASN A 225 -12.40 -17.54 -9.60
C ASN A 225 -12.92 -16.33 -8.78
N GLY A 226 -12.54 -15.13 -9.20
CA GLY A 226 -12.99 -13.87 -8.58
C GLY A 226 -12.20 -13.43 -7.34
N GLY A 227 -11.23 -14.24 -6.88
CA GLY A 227 -10.43 -13.92 -5.69
C GLY A 227 -9.55 -12.67 -5.85
N MET A 228 -9.24 -12.28 -7.09
CA MET A 228 -8.53 -11.05 -7.44
C MET A 228 -9.27 -10.26 -8.53
N GLN A 229 -9.38 -8.95 -8.35
CA GLN A 229 -9.95 -8.02 -9.32
C GLN A 229 -8.85 -7.09 -9.84
N VAL A 230 -8.71 -7.02 -11.16
CA VAL A 230 -7.76 -6.10 -11.81
C VAL A 230 -8.55 -5.05 -12.58
N LEU A 231 -8.33 -3.81 -12.19
CA LEU A 231 -9.08 -2.65 -12.62
C LEU A 231 -8.14 -1.72 -13.40
N HIS A 232 -8.52 -1.42 -14.64
CA HIS A 232 -7.88 -0.36 -15.42
C HIS A 232 -8.75 0.89 -15.31
N GLY A 233 -8.45 1.73 -14.32
CA GLY A 233 -9.30 2.82 -13.86
C GLY A 233 -10.47 2.37 -12.99
N ILE A 234 -10.93 3.26 -12.10
CA ILE A 234 -11.93 2.97 -11.06
C ILE A 234 -13.32 2.69 -11.63
N ASP A 235 -13.62 3.21 -12.82
CA ASP A 235 -14.90 2.95 -13.50
C ASP A 235 -15.11 1.46 -13.79
N ALA A 236 -14.02 0.68 -13.93
CA ALA A 236 -14.10 -0.77 -14.09
C ALA A 236 -14.78 -1.45 -12.89
N LEU A 237 -14.74 -0.84 -11.71
CA LEU A 237 -15.43 -1.32 -10.50
C LEU A 237 -16.94 -1.41 -10.71
N THR A 238 -17.54 -0.52 -11.49
CA THR A 238 -18.99 -0.52 -11.79
C THR A 238 -19.41 -1.69 -12.67
N LYS A 239 -18.47 -2.27 -13.42
CA LYS A 239 -18.68 -3.39 -14.33
C LYS A 239 -18.56 -4.76 -13.66
N LEU A 240 -18.07 -4.80 -12.41
CA LEU A 240 -17.99 -6.04 -11.65
C LEU A 240 -19.38 -6.51 -11.23
N ASP A 241 -19.63 -7.79 -11.44
CA ASP A 241 -20.84 -8.42 -10.91
C ASP A 241 -20.81 -8.51 -9.37
N PRO A 242 -21.96 -8.70 -8.70
CA PRO A 242 -22.00 -8.79 -7.24
C PRO A 242 -21.18 -9.94 -6.63
N ALA A 243 -21.00 -11.06 -7.36
CA ALA A 243 -20.25 -12.22 -6.88
C ALA A 243 -18.73 -11.93 -6.92
N GLN A 244 -18.24 -11.33 -8.00
CA GLN A 244 -16.87 -10.84 -8.14
C GLN A 244 -16.54 -9.85 -7.01
N ARG A 245 -17.43 -8.86 -6.77
CA ARG A 245 -17.21 -7.87 -5.71
C ARG A 245 -17.19 -8.47 -4.31
N SER A 246 -18.10 -9.40 -4.00
CA SER A 246 -18.24 -9.96 -2.65
C SER A 246 -17.20 -11.03 -2.31
N THR A 247 -16.60 -11.69 -3.30
CA THR A 247 -15.60 -12.74 -3.09
C THR A 247 -14.16 -12.25 -3.25
N ALA A 248 -13.96 -11.05 -3.82
CA ALA A 248 -12.65 -10.45 -4.03
C ALA A 248 -11.89 -10.24 -2.73
N ARG A 249 -10.66 -10.73 -2.71
CA ARG A 249 -9.70 -10.55 -1.62
C ARG A 249 -8.42 -9.85 -2.05
N ALA A 250 -8.18 -9.73 -3.35
CA ALA A 250 -7.11 -8.94 -3.91
C ALA A 250 -7.66 -7.94 -4.92
N TRP A 251 -7.13 -6.72 -4.89
CA TRP A 251 -7.52 -5.63 -5.77
C TRP A 251 -6.27 -5.02 -6.37
N GLU A 252 -6.21 -4.93 -7.69
CA GLU A 252 -5.15 -4.24 -8.40
C GLU A 252 -5.78 -3.11 -9.22
N LEU A 253 -5.28 -1.89 -9.05
CA LEU A 253 -5.68 -0.73 -9.84
C LEU A 253 -4.48 -0.22 -10.64
N SER A 254 -4.69 -0.04 -11.94
CA SER A 254 -3.69 0.52 -12.84
C SER A 254 -4.31 1.46 -13.87
N HIS A 255 -3.44 2.21 -14.55
CA HIS A 255 -3.83 3.03 -15.70
C HIS A 255 -3.10 2.57 -16.94
N TYR A 256 -3.76 2.68 -18.09
CA TYR A 256 -3.10 2.43 -19.38
C TYR A 256 -2.08 3.52 -19.74
N ASP A 257 -2.19 4.73 -19.17
CA ASP A 257 -1.21 5.81 -19.35
C ASP A 257 -0.05 5.77 -18.35
N ASP A 258 -0.09 4.90 -17.33
CA ASP A 258 1.00 4.71 -16.38
C ASP A 258 2.20 4.00 -17.05
N PRO A 259 3.36 4.67 -17.22
CA PRO A 259 4.53 4.00 -17.77
C PRO A 259 5.08 2.90 -16.85
N VAL A 260 4.85 2.96 -15.53
CA VAL A 260 5.28 1.90 -14.60
C VAL A 260 4.49 0.62 -14.87
N HIS A 261 3.16 0.71 -14.91
CA HIS A 261 2.32 -0.42 -15.27
C HIS A 261 2.62 -0.98 -16.67
N ARG A 262 2.98 -0.12 -17.63
CA ARG A 262 3.37 -0.55 -18.98
C ARG A 262 4.75 -1.18 -19.08
N ALA A 263 5.58 -1.09 -18.04
CA ALA A 263 6.92 -1.64 -18.03
C ALA A 263 6.88 -3.17 -17.98
N ASP A 264 6.82 -3.81 -19.15
CA ASP A 264 6.87 -5.27 -19.31
C ASP A 264 7.99 -5.65 -20.28
N LEU A 265 8.91 -6.51 -19.85
CA LEU A 265 10.00 -7.04 -20.68
C LEU A 265 9.49 -7.72 -21.95
N ALA A 266 8.30 -8.33 -21.91
CA ALA A 266 7.74 -8.95 -23.10
C ALA A 266 7.49 -7.94 -24.24
N THR A 267 7.33 -6.64 -23.93
CA THR A 267 7.10 -5.58 -24.93
C THR A 267 8.26 -5.44 -25.94
N ILE A 268 9.45 -5.96 -25.59
CA ILE A 268 10.61 -6.01 -26.49
C ILE A 268 10.28 -6.80 -27.77
N TRP A 269 9.59 -7.94 -27.65
CA TRP A 269 9.33 -8.87 -28.76
C TRP A 269 7.85 -9.21 -28.97
N ARG A 270 6.97 -8.88 -28.03
CA ARG A 270 5.52 -9.13 -28.08
C ARG A 270 4.77 -7.80 -28.04
N ARG A 271 3.79 -7.65 -28.92
CA ARG A 271 2.87 -6.50 -28.93
C ARG A 271 2.10 -6.45 -27.59
N PRO A 272 2.12 -5.33 -26.86
CA PRO A 272 1.32 -5.20 -25.65
C PRO A 272 -0.15 -4.97 -26.00
N ASP A 273 -1.03 -5.31 -25.07
CA ASP A 273 -2.49 -5.13 -25.16
C ASP A 273 -2.92 -3.66 -25.24
N TRP A 274 -2.16 -2.75 -24.62
CA TRP A 274 -2.40 -1.31 -24.66
C TRP A 274 -1.95 -0.63 -25.97
N LEU A 275 -1.35 -1.36 -26.92
CA LEU A 275 -1.11 -0.93 -28.31
C LEU A 275 -1.62 -1.99 -29.31
N PRO A 276 -2.94 -2.18 -29.40
CA PRO A 276 -3.52 -3.19 -30.28
C PRO A 276 -3.23 -2.89 -31.75
N ALA A 277 -3.29 -3.95 -32.59
CA ALA A 277 -2.94 -3.84 -34.01
C ALA A 277 -3.92 -2.97 -34.82
N ASP A 278 -5.16 -2.87 -34.36
CA ASP A 278 -6.21 -2.03 -34.92
C ASP A 278 -6.04 -0.53 -34.59
N GLY A 279 -5.10 -0.19 -33.71
CA GLY A 279 -4.84 1.18 -33.27
C GLY A 279 -5.90 1.75 -32.32
N ASN A 280 -6.82 0.92 -31.82
CA ASN A 280 -7.82 1.31 -30.83
C ASN A 280 -7.22 1.32 -29.43
N ASN A 281 -6.26 2.23 -29.23
CA ASN A 281 -5.52 2.34 -27.98
C ASN A 281 -6.48 2.71 -26.82
N PRO A 282 -6.29 2.14 -25.62
CA PRO A 282 -7.11 2.48 -24.46
C PRO A 282 -7.03 3.96 -24.06
N HIS A 283 -8.02 4.42 -23.29
CA HIS A 283 -8.04 5.79 -22.76
C HIS A 283 -6.74 6.14 -22.03
N GLY A 284 -6.23 7.35 -22.26
CA GLY A 284 -4.95 7.84 -21.72
C GLY A 284 -3.72 7.49 -22.57
N VAL A 285 -3.82 6.52 -23.49
CA VAL A 285 -2.74 6.21 -24.46
C VAL A 285 -2.95 7.03 -25.73
N ASP A 286 -1.88 7.65 -26.24
CA ASP A 286 -1.93 8.44 -27.48
C ASP A 286 -2.48 7.57 -28.64
N PRO A 287 -3.59 7.96 -29.29
CA PRO A 287 -4.19 7.19 -30.38
C PRO A 287 -3.30 6.99 -31.61
N SER A 288 -2.25 7.80 -31.77
CA SER A 288 -1.26 7.68 -32.85
C SER A 288 -0.11 6.72 -32.50
N GLN A 289 0.07 6.39 -31.23
CA GLN A 289 1.14 5.51 -30.79
C GLN A 289 0.94 4.10 -31.35
N ARG A 290 2.00 3.51 -31.88
CA ARG A 290 2.01 2.14 -32.40
C ARG A 290 3.17 1.37 -31.80
N TRP A 291 2.97 0.07 -31.61
CA TRP A 291 4.03 -0.80 -31.13
C TRP A 291 5.15 -0.90 -32.17
N LYS A 292 6.35 -0.53 -31.76
CA LYS A 292 7.59 -0.69 -32.51
C LYS A 292 8.46 -1.66 -31.70
N PRO A 293 8.70 -2.90 -32.18
CA PRO A 293 9.56 -3.86 -31.49
C PRO A 293 10.87 -3.21 -31.04
N LEU A 294 11.36 -3.61 -29.86
CA LEU A 294 12.49 -2.98 -29.14
C LEU A 294 12.24 -1.53 -28.69
N LEU A 295 11.89 -0.62 -29.60
CA LEU A 295 11.80 0.82 -29.34
C LEU A 295 10.74 1.16 -28.28
N THR A 296 9.55 0.57 -28.38
CA THR A 296 8.47 0.84 -27.41
C THR A 296 8.88 0.49 -25.98
N PHE A 297 9.67 -0.56 -25.78
CA PHE A 297 10.16 -0.91 -24.45
C PHE A 297 11.08 0.16 -23.88
N PHE A 298 12.07 0.63 -24.66
CA PHE A 298 13.01 1.65 -24.19
C PHE A 298 12.34 3.01 -23.95
N ASP A 299 11.37 3.39 -24.80
CA ASP A 299 10.57 4.60 -24.60
C ASP A 299 9.76 4.52 -23.29
N THR A 300 9.08 3.39 -23.05
CA THR A 300 8.35 3.17 -21.79
C THR A 300 9.29 3.23 -20.59
N MET A 301 10.45 2.57 -20.64
CA MET A 301 11.43 2.63 -19.53
C MET A 301 11.93 4.05 -19.28
N LYS A 302 12.21 4.84 -20.33
CA LYS A 302 12.55 6.26 -20.20
C LYS A 302 11.42 7.04 -19.52
N MET A 303 10.16 6.75 -19.85
CA MET A 303 9.01 7.38 -19.19
C MET A 303 8.91 7.00 -17.71
N VAL A 304 9.19 5.75 -17.33
CA VAL A 304 9.25 5.31 -15.93
C VAL A 304 10.21 6.18 -15.11
N PHE A 305 11.43 6.38 -15.61
CA PHE A 305 12.45 7.20 -14.92
C PHE A 305 12.09 8.69 -14.83
N THR A 306 11.23 9.19 -15.72
CA THR A 306 10.91 10.63 -15.81
C THR A 306 9.53 11.02 -15.28
N THR A 307 8.65 10.05 -15.00
CA THR A 307 7.23 10.30 -14.70
C THR A 307 6.83 9.87 -13.30
N ALA A 308 7.47 8.84 -12.73
CA ALA A 308 7.08 8.22 -11.46
C ALA A 308 7.15 9.11 -10.19
N ASN A 309 7.45 10.42 -10.31
CA ASN A 309 7.59 11.35 -9.17
C ASN A 309 7.00 12.75 -9.45
N LYS A 310 6.01 12.88 -10.33
CA LYS A 310 5.46 14.20 -10.73
C LYS A 310 4.21 14.63 -9.97
N GLU A 311 3.88 13.94 -8.88
CA GLU A 311 2.73 14.26 -8.06
C GLU A 311 2.82 15.68 -7.49
N ARG A 312 1.68 16.39 -7.53
CA ARG A 312 1.53 17.68 -6.87
C ARG A 312 0.69 17.48 -5.62
N ALA A 313 1.23 17.91 -4.48
CA ALA A 313 0.53 17.81 -3.20
C ALA A 313 -0.81 18.53 -3.26
N GLY A 314 -1.88 17.88 -2.79
CA GLY A 314 -3.24 18.40 -2.77
C GLY A 314 -3.96 18.47 -4.12
N VAL A 315 -3.33 17.99 -5.19
CA VAL A 315 -3.93 17.84 -6.52
C VAL A 315 -3.96 16.36 -6.86
N PHE A 316 -5.11 15.74 -6.60
CA PHE A 316 -5.32 14.32 -6.87
C PHE A 316 -5.78 14.12 -8.31
N THR A 317 -5.07 13.26 -9.03
CA THR A 317 -5.42 12.89 -10.41
C THR A 317 -5.63 11.38 -10.54
N ASP A 318 -6.09 10.96 -11.70
CA ASP A 318 -6.34 9.59 -12.17
C ASP A 318 -5.53 9.30 -13.44
N HIS A 319 -4.31 9.86 -13.50
CA HIS A 319 -3.46 9.84 -14.68
C HIS A 319 -2.04 9.44 -14.34
N GLY A 320 -1.44 8.63 -15.21
CA GLY A 320 -0.08 8.16 -15.04
C GLY A 320 0.06 7.37 -13.74
N HIS A 321 1.10 7.65 -12.95
CA HIS A 321 1.38 6.93 -11.72
C HIS A 321 0.71 7.56 -10.46
N ASP A 322 -0.31 8.41 -10.64
CA ASP A 322 -1.07 9.01 -9.53
C ASP A 322 -2.46 8.39 -9.43
N TYR A 323 -2.71 7.70 -8.32
CA TYR A 323 -3.97 6.98 -8.04
C TYR A 323 -4.83 7.66 -6.97
N ARG A 324 -4.42 8.84 -6.47
CA ARG A 324 -5.00 9.43 -5.26
C ARG A 324 -6.46 9.85 -5.42
N LYS A 325 -6.92 10.11 -6.65
CA LYS A 325 -8.34 10.41 -6.95
C LYS A 325 -9.24 9.19 -6.81
N GLU A 326 -8.71 8.00 -7.09
CA GLU A 326 -9.46 6.74 -7.18
C GLU A 326 -9.35 5.88 -5.91
N LEU A 327 -8.25 6.03 -5.17
CA LEU A 327 -8.00 5.35 -3.90
C LEU A 327 -9.18 5.38 -2.91
N PRO A 328 -9.90 6.50 -2.70
CA PRO A 328 -11.03 6.52 -1.76
C PRO A 328 -12.10 5.48 -2.09
N GLN A 329 -12.50 5.39 -3.37
CA GLN A 329 -13.52 4.43 -3.81
C GLN A 329 -12.99 3.00 -3.78
N LEU A 330 -11.75 2.80 -4.24
CA LEU A 330 -11.12 1.47 -4.22
C LEU A 330 -11.04 0.91 -2.80
N LEU A 331 -10.50 1.68 -1.86
CA LEU A 331 -10.33 1.27 -0.47
C LEU A 331 -11.68 1.11 0.24
N ARG A 332 -12.67 1.94 -0.07
CA ARG A 332 -14.03 1.78 0.46
C ARG A 332 -14.59 0.41 0.11
N THR A 333 -14.50 0.02 -1.16
CA THR A 333 -15.03 -1.27 -1.62
C THR A 333 -14.17 -2.44 -1.16
N ALA A 334 -12.85 -2.37 -1.35
CA ALA A 334 -11.94 -3.45 -1.01
C ALA A 334 -12.00 -3.85 0.48
N LEU A 335 -12.19 -2.87 1.37
CA LEU A 335 -12.22 -3.10 2.83
C LEU A 335 -13.65 -3.26 3.39
N GLY A 336 -14.66 -3.28 2.52
CA GLY A 336 -16.05 -3.53 2.90
C GLY A 336 -16.70 -2.37 3.67
N PHE A 337 -16.33 -1.13 3.35
CA PHE A 337 -16.92 0.07 3.94
C PHE A 337 -18.16 0.58 3.20
N ASP A 338 -18.54 0.00 2.04
CA ASP A 338 -19.67 0.47 1.21
C ASP A 338 -20.99 0.60 2.01
N GLY A 339 -21.24 -0.26 3.00
CA GLY A 339 -22.43 -0.21 3.86
C GLY A 339 -22.31 0.73 5.07
N THR A 340 -21.13 1.29 5.34
CA THR A 340 -20.84 2.08 6.55
C THR A 340 -20.34 3.50 6.26
N VAL A 341 -19.85 3.75 5.06
CA VAL A 341 -19.33 5.05 4.60
C VAL A 341 -20.10 5.48 3.35
N SER A 342 -21.07 6.38 3.54
CA SER A 342 -21.82 7.01 2.46
C SER A 342 -20.92 7.79 1.50
N ASP A 343 -21.40 8.06 0.29
CA ASP A 343 -20.68 8.90 -0.69
C ASP A 343 -20.36 10.28 -0.14
N ALA A 344 -21.30 10.88 0.60
CA ALA A 344 -21.08 12.19 1.24
C ALA A 344 -20.00 12.14 2.34
N GLN A 345 -19.91 11.03 3.09
CA GLN A 345 -18.81 10.84 4.05
C GLN A 345 -17.49 10.63 3.33
N LEU A 346 -17.46 9.81 2.28
CA LEU A 346 -16.27 9.54 1.49
C LEU A 346 -15.71 10.84 0.89
N ALA A 347 -16.56 11.68 0.30
CA ALA A 347 -16.15 12.97 -0.26
C ALA A 347 -15.53 13.91 0.80
N ARG A 348 -16.10 13.96 2.01
CA ARG A 348 -15.53 14.74 3.12
C ARG A 348 -14.18 14.18 3.58
N ILE A 349 -14.08 12.86 3.72
CA ILE A 349 -12.83 12.18 4.07
C ILE A 349 -11.74 12.50 3.03
N THR A 350 -12.06 12.38 1.74
CA THR A 350 -11.12 12.69 0.65
C THR A 350 -10.60 14.12 0.72
N GLU A 351 -11.48 15.10 0.98
CA GLU A 351 -11.06 16.49 1.12
C GLU A 351 -10.17 16.72 2.35
N GLN A 352 -10.45 16.06 3.48
CA GLN A 352 -9.58 16.12 4.66
C GLN A 352 -8.19 15.55 4.35
N VAL A 353 -8.13 14.37 3.73
CA VAL A 353 -6.85 13.74 3.37
C VAL A 353 -6.07 14.59 2.36
N ARG A 354 -6.75 15.24 1.42
CA ARG A 354 -6.12 16.19 0.48
C ARG A 354 -5.43 17.35 1.21
N GLN A 355 -6.06 17.89 2.26
CA GLN A 355 -5.47 18.94 3.09
C GLN A 355 -4.29 18.41 3.92
N SER A 356 -4.45 17.24 4.55
CA SER A 356 -3.38 16.57 5.28
C SER A 356 -2.15 16.33 4.40
N GLU A 357 -2.33 15.86 3.16
CA GLU A 357 -1.22 15.60 2.26
C GLU A 357 -0.43 16.87 1.93
N VAL A 358 -1.10 17.99 1.64
CA VAL A 358 -0.44 19.29 1.44
C VAL A 358 0.43 19.64 2.65
N TRP A 359 -0.12 19.47 3.85
CA TRP A 359 0.62 19.74 5.08
C TRP A 359 1.83 18.82 5.23
N ILE A 360 1.67 17.51 5.03
CA ILE A 360 2.74 16.50 5.11
C ILE A 360 3.88 16.85 4.17
N MET A 361 3.56 17.20 2.92
CA MET A 361 4.56 17.50 1.89
C MET A 361 5.28 18.83 2.11
N GLN A 362 4.71 19.76 2.89
CA GLN A 362 5.34 21.02 3.26
C GLN A 362 6.27 20.89 4.49
N GLN A 363 6.16 19.82 5.26
CA GLN A 363 7.00 19.62 6.45
C GLN A 363 8.43 19.19 6.07
N LYS A 364 9.40 19.65 6.85
CA LYS A 364 10.75 19.07 6.86
C LYS A 364 10.79 17.90 7.82
N TRP A 365 10.95 16.71 7.28
CA TRP A 365 11.06 15.47 8.04
C TRP A 365 12.53 15.17 8.28
N GLN A 366 12.95 15.17 9.54
CA GLN A 366 14.31 14.85 9.98
C GLN A 366 14.27 13.75 11.02
#